data_AF-A0A3A5L5V8-F1
#
_entry.id   AF-A0A3A5L5V8-F1
#
_cell.length_a   1.000
_cell.length_b   1.000
_cell.length_c   1.000
_cell.angle_alpha   90.00
_cell.angle_beta   90.00
_cell.angle_gamma   90.00
#
_symmetry.space_group_name_H-M   'P 1'
#
loop_
_entity.id
_entity.type
_entity.pdbx_description
1 polymer ?
#
loop_
_entity_poly.entity_id
_entity_poly.type
_entity_poly.pdbx_seq_one_letter_code
_entity_poly.pdbx_strand_id
1 'polypeptide(L)'
;MNASVVLEQSKQSSILRGHPWIFPKAIAKTIGHLQTGELVSILNAEGALVGTGVYNEHSLYRVRVLALAFEKIDCSSFAGIVKHRLRQALTLRQALNLPNEATNAYRLFNSEADGLSGLTIDCFNTCCAVSSSAYWVEAQRSEIIACLQEIMPCDEVIWLSQSKPLNQDGWEAEAEAVNPRVTEIVEGGVRFQIDFSTAQKTGLFIDQRENHQRIAALAKGKKVLDLYSYTGGFALHAAKAGALKVTAVDSSKPAIEQAIRNAQLNGVNQVEWVAADARDYLAQAGHYDLIILDPPKLVPSRRDLNRAKNYYRFLHREVFKAMTPGSLLMTCNCSSALSAQEFAALAASQAAMVGKQVRLVGIFGPASCHPTLPSFPEGNYLTAVLLAVV
;
A
#
# COMPACT_ATOMS: atom_id res chain seq x y z
N MET A 1 -30.68 -8.72 -12.63
CA MET A 1 -29.48 -9.29 -13.25
C MET A 1 -29.87 -10.54 -14.03
N ASN A 2 -29.45 -10.65 -15.29
CA ASN A 2 -29.87 -11.74 -16.19
C ASN A 2 -28.82 -12.86 -16.32
N ALA A 3 -27.63 -12.68 -15.73
CA ALA A 3 -26.54 -13.63 -15.81
C ALA A 3 -26.03 -14.05 -14.42
N SER A 4 -25.58 -15.30 -14.30
CA SER A 4 -25.10 -15.88 -13.05
C SER A 4 -23.92 -16.82 -13.27
N VAL A 5 -23.07 -16.92 -12.25
CA VAL A 5 -22.05 -17.97 -12.13
C VAL A 5 -22.45 -18.92 -11.02
N VAL A 6 -22.30 -20.22 -11.25
CA VAL A 6 -22.55 -21.27 -10.25
C VAL A 6 -21.21 -21.81 -9.78
N LEU A 7 -20.98 -21.76 -8.47
CA LEU A 7 -19.74 -22.19 -7.86
C LEU A 7 -19.60 -23.72 -7.87
N GLU A 8 -18.37 -24.18 -8.02
CA GLU A 8 -17.97 -25.56 -7.85
C GLU A 8 -18.06 -25.97 -6.37
N GLN A 9 -18.74 -27.08 -6.07
CA GLN A 9 -19.07 -27.49 -4.70
C GLN A 9 -17.82 -27.65 -3.83
N SER A 10 -16.74 -28.19 -4.40
CA SER A 10 -15.46 -28.38 -3.70
C SER A 10 -14.69 -27.08 -3.45
N LYS A 11 -15.07 -25.95 -4.06
CA LYS A 11 -14.31 -24.69 -4.05
C LYS A 11 -15.11 -23.47 -3.54
N GLN A 12 -16.38 -23.63 -3.21
CA GLN A 12 -17.22 -22.53 -2.73
C GLN A 12 -16.89 -22.05 -1.32
N SER A 13 -16.21 -22.86 -0.49
CA SER A 13 -15.95 -22.55 0.93
C SER A 13 -15.15 -21.26 1.16
N SER A 14 -14.19 -20.91 0.29
CA SER A 14 -13.45 -19.66 0.42
C SER A 14 -14.35 -18.44 0.18
N ILE A 15 -15.24 -18.53 -0.80
CA ILE A 15 -16.15 -17.43 -1.20
C ILE A 15 -17.22 -17.22 -0.14
N LEU A 16 -17.77 -18.32 0.40
CA LEU A 16 -18.71 -18.27 1.52
C LEU A 16 -18.09 -17.67 2.80
N ARG A 17 -16.77 -17.78 2.95
CA ARG A 17 -16.01 -17.10 4.02
C ARG A 17 -15.60 -15.66 3.67
N GLY A 18 -16.05 -15.14 2.53
CA GLY A 18 -15.83 -13.76 2.11
C GLY A 18 -14.56 -13.51 1.31
N HIS A 19 -13.95 -14.53 0.68
CA HIS A 19 -12.82 -14.29 -0.22
C HIS A 19 -13.29 -13.50 -1.47
N PRO A 20 -12.61 -12.40 -1.84
CA PRO A 20 -13.12 -11.45 -2.84
C PRO A 20 -12.91 -11.91 -4.30
N TRP A 21 -12.11 -12.94 -4.54
CA TRP A 21 -11.83 -13.44 -5.90
C TRP A 21 -12.39 -14.83 -6.14
N ILE A 22 -13.03 -15.00 -7.29
CA ILE A 22 -13.45 -16.28 -7.85
C ILE A 22 -12.58 -16.56 -9.09
N PHE A 23 -11.80 -17.64 -9.03
CA PHE A 23 -10.97 -18.09 -10.14
C PHE A 23 -11.77 -18.93 -11.14
N PRO A 24 -11.36 -19.03 -12.42
CA PRO A 24 -12.07 -19.82 -13.44
C PRO A 24 -12.38 -21.25 -12.99
N LYS A 25 -11.43 -21.91 -12.31
CA LYS A 25 -11.58 -23.29 -11.82
C LYS A 25 -12.60 -23.44 -10.70
N ALA A 26 -13.11 -22.36 -10.12
CA ALA A 26 -14.12 -22.36 -9.07
C ALA A 26 -15.55 -22.18 -9.61
N ILE A 27 -15.72 -22.06 -10.93
CA ILE A 27 -17.01 -21.95 -11.60
C ILE A 27 -17.34 -23.29 -12.25
N ALA A 28 -18.44 -23.91 -11.84
CA ALA A 28 -18.92 -25.17 -12.42
C ALA A 28 -19.70 -24.94 -13.72
N LYS A 29 -20.55 -23.91 -13.75
CA LYS A 29 -21.32 -23.50 -14.92
C LYS A 29 -21.74 -22.05 -14.85
N THR A 30 -22.18 -21.53 -15.98
CA THR A 30 -22.71 -20.16 -16.15
C THR A 30 -24.15 -20.23 -16.64
N ILE A 31 -24.95 -19.23 -16.30
CA ILE A 31 -26.36 -19.11 -16.69
C ILE A 31 -26.55 -17.72 -17.31
N GLY A 32 -27.19 -17.64 -18.48
CA GLY A 32 -27.35 -16.40 -19.22
C GLY A 32 -26.09 -15.99 -19.99
N HIS A 33 -26.14 -14.79 -20.59
CA HIS A 33 -25.03 -14.21 -21.33
C HIS A 33 -24.11 -13.41 -20.39
N LEU A 34 -22.85 -13.79 -20.30
CA LEU A 34 -21.85 -13.09 -19.48
C LEU A 34 -21.06 -12.13 -20.34
N GLN A 35 -20.96 -10.88 -19.90
CA GLN A 35 -20.17 -9.84 -20.56
C GLN A 35 -19.14 -9.26 -19.59
N THR A 36 -17.92 -9.07 -20.07
CA THR A 36 -16.84 -8.48 -19.28
C THR A 36 -17.23 -7.08 -18.81
N GLY A 37 -17.06 -6.82 -17.50
CA GLY A 37 -17.42 -5.57 -16.86
C GLY A 37 -18.86 -5.50 -16.33
N GLU A 38 -19.70 -6.52 -16.55
CA GLU A 38 -21.08 -6.52 -16.06
C GLU A 38 -21.26 -7.23 -14.72
N LEU A 39 -22.30 -6.81 -13.99
CA LEU A 39 -22.72 -7.42 -12.73
C LEU A 39 -23.35 -8.79 -12.97
N VAL A 40 -22.95 -9.76 -12.15
CA VAL A 40 -23.44 -11.14 -12.20
C VAL A 40 -23.81 -11.63 -10.81
N SER A 41 -24.84 -12.46 -10.74
CA SER A 41 -25.19 -13.18 -9.51
C SER A 41 -24.20 -14.33 -9.28
N ILE A 42 -23.79 -14.52 -8.03
CA ILE A 42 -22.94 -15.63 -7.62
C ILE A 42 -23.83 -16.62 -6.88
N LEU A 43 -23.95 -17.84 -7.40
CA LEU A 43 -24.76 -18.91 -6.82
C LEU A 43 -23.86 -20.01 -6.25
N ASN A 44 -24.26 -20.61 -5.13
CA ASN A 44 -23.59 -21.81 -4.62
C ASN A 44 -23.97 -23.05 -5.46
N ALA A 45 -23.38 -24.21 -5.16
CA ALA A 45 -23.64 -25.46 -5.86
C ALA A 45 -25.13 -25.88 -5.80
N GLU A 46 -25.83 -25.50 -4.74
CA GLU A 46 -27.26 -25.77 -4.52
C GLU A 46 -28.19 -24.76 -5.21
N GLY A 47 -27.64 -23.72 -5.88
CA GLY A 47 -28.39 -22.69 -6.58
C GLY A 47 -28.84 -21.50 -5.73
N ALA A 48 -28.47 -21.43 -4.45
CA ALA A 48 -28.76 -20.30 -3.58
C ALA A 48 -27.81 -19.12 -3.86
N LEU A 49 -28.34 -17.90 -3.72
CA LEU A 49 -27.59 -16.66 -3.91
C LEU A 49 -26.54 -16.48 -2.81
N VAL A 50 -25.27 -16.38 -3.22
CA VAL A 50 -24.11 -16.10 -2.35
C VAL A 50 -23.77 -14.61 -2.35
N GLY A 51 -23.94 -13.94 -3.49
CA GLY A 51 -23.61 -12.52 -3.62
C GLY A 51 -23.68 -12.02 -5.05
N THR A 52 -23.14 -10.83 -5.26
CA THR A 52 -23.00 -10.17 -6.54
C THR A 52 -21.52 -9.84 -6.77
N GLY A 53 -21.08 -10.06 -8.01
CA GLY A 53 -19.74 -9.71 -8.44
C GLY A 53 -19.74 -9.11 -9.84
N VAL A 54 -18.56 -8.77 -10.32
CA VAL A 54 -18.35 -8.33 -11.69
C VAL A 54 -17.54 -9.37 -12.45
N TYR A 55 -18.05 -9.76 -13.62
CA TYR A 55 -17.44 -10.77 -14.47
C TYR A 55 -16.35 -10.18 -15.37
N ASN A 56 -15.28 -10.94 -15.61
CA ASN A 56 -14.25 -10.59 -16.59
C ASN A 56 -13.66 -11.84 -17.24
N GLU A 57 -13.77 -11.94 -18.56
CA GLU A 57 -13.33 -13.13 -19.29
C GLU A 57 -11.81 -13.23 -19.55
N HIS A 58 -11.10 -12.12 -19.42
CA HIS A 58 -9.65 -12.04 -19.61
C HIS A 58 -8.90 -12.23 -18.29
N SER A 59 -9.52 -11.84 -17.17
CA SER A 59 -8.89 -11.87 -15.86
C SER A 59 -8.72 -13.28 -15.29
N LEU A 60 -7.65 -13.45 -14.49
CA LEU A 60 -7.50 -14.57 -13.56
C LEU A 60 -8.56 -14.53 -12.45
N TYR A 61 -9.05 -13.33 -12.11
CA TYR A 61 -10.14 -13.12 -11.16
C TYR A 61 -11.44 -13.06 -11.96
N ARG A 62 -11.88 -14.22 -12.45
CA ARG A 62 -13.03 -14.40 -13.36
C ARG A 62 -14.27 -13.68 -12.88
N VAL A 63 -14.50 -13.68 -11.56
CA VAL A 63 -15.47 -12.81 -10.90
C VAL A 63 -14.81 -12.18 -9.69
N ARG A 64 -14.88 -10.84 -9.60
CA ARG A 64 -14.53 -10.09 -8.40
C ARG A 64 -15.82 -9.85 -7.60
N VAL A 65 -15.86 -10.34 -6.36
CA VAL A 65 -17.03 -10.20 -5.47
C VAL A 65 -17.11 -8.75 -4.99
N LEU A 66 -18.28 -8.13 -5.13
CA LEU A 66 -18.53 -6.75 -4.71
C LEU A 66 -19.49 -6.67 -3.52
N ALA A 67 -20.39 -7.66 -3.38
CA ALA A 67 -21.33 -7.78 -2.27
C ALA A 67 -21.67 -9.24 -1.99
N LEU A 68 -21.78 -9.59 -0.71
CA LEU A 68 -22.31 -10.86 -0.23
C LEU A 68 -23.81 -10.72 0.03
N ALA A 69 -24.57 -11.79 -0.20
CA ALA A 69 -26.03 -11.77 -0.12
C ALA A 69 -26.56 -11.38 1.26
N PHE A 70 -25.82 -11.69 2.33
CA PHE A 70 -26.21 -11.33 3.70
C PHE A 70 -26.10 -9.83 3.99
N GLU A 71 -25.35 -9.07 3.19
CA GLU A 71 -25.11 -7.64 3.42
C GLU A 71 -26.33 -6.77 3.07
N LYS A 72 -27.32 -7.33 2.35
CA LYS A 72 -28.57 -6.65 1.96
C LYS A 72 -28.33 -5.29 1.29
N ILE A 73 -27.32 -5.21 0.43
CA ILE A 73 -26.97 -4.04 -0.36
C ILE A 73 -27.86 -3.99 -1.61
N ASP A 74 -28.23 -2.79 -2.07
CA ASP A 74 -28.82 -2.62 -3.39
C ASP A 74 -27.77 -2.92 -4.47
N CYS A 75 -27.89 -4.09 -5.09
CA CYS A 75 -27.04 -4.55 -6.18
C CYS A 75 -27.71 -4.42 -7.56
N SER A 76 -28.70 -3.53 -7.71
CA SER A 76 -29.35 -3.26 -9.00
C SER A 76 -28.44 -2.48 -9.97
N SER A 77 -27.48 -1.72 -9.44
CA SER A 77 -26.55 -0.88 -10.22
C SER A 77 -25.17 -0.80 -9.56
N PHE A 78 -24.15 -0.44 -10.35
CA PHE A 78 -22.83 -0.12 -9.81
C PHE A 78 -22.89 1.07 -8.84
N ALA A 79 -23.67 2.10 -9.15
CA ALA A 79 -23.87 3.28 -8.30
C ALA A 79 -24.24 2.91 -6.86
N GLY A 80 -25.25 2.05 -6.68
CA GLY A 80 -25.72 1.60 -5.37
C GLY A 80 -24.63 0.90 -4.57
N ILE A 81 -23.90 -0.02 -5.21
CA ILE A 81 -22.80 -0.77 -4.59
C ILE A 81 -21.64 0.16 -4.23
N VAL A 82 -21.18 0.97 -5.20
CA VAL A 82 -20.04 1.88 -5.03
C VAL A 82 -20.30 2.88 -3.92
N LYS A 83 -21.46 3.54 -3.94
CA LYS A 83 -21.87 4.50 -2.90
C LYS A 83 -21.96 3.87 -1.52
N HIS A 84 -22.47 2.64 -1.42
CA HIS A 84 -22.51 1.91 -0.15
C HIS A 84 -21.10 1.64 0.38
N ARG A 85 -20.22 1.09 -0.46
CA ARG A 85 -18.84 0.76 -0.07
C ARG A 85 -18.02 1.99 0.30
N LEU A 86 -18.10 3.06 -0.49
CA LEU A 86 -17.39 4.29 -0.19
C LEU A 86 -17.85 4.91 1.15
N ARG A 87 -19.15 4.86 1.48
CA ARG A 87 -19.66 5.30 2.79
C ARG A 87 -19.16 4.44 3.95
N GLN A 88 -19.08 3.12 3.77
CA GLN A 88 -18.47 2.22 4.76
C GLN A 88 -17.00 2.57 4.98
N ALA A 89 -16.25 2.77 3.90
CA ALA A 89 -14.84 3.12 3.96
C ALA A 89 -14.62 4.48 4.64
N LEU A 90 -15.44 5.49 4.32
CA LEU A 90 -15.42 6.81 4.98
C LEU A 90 -15.71 6.70 6.48
N THR A 91 -16.75 5.94 6.87
CA THR A 91 -17.10 5.71 8.27
C THR A 91 -15.93 5.08 9.05
N LEU A 92 -15.25 4.10 8.44
CA LEU A 92 -14.05 3.49 9.01
C LEU A 92 -12.93 4.52 9.22
N ARG A 93 -12.63 5.37 8.23
CA ARG A 93 -11.56 6.38 8.35
C ARG A 93 -11.91 7.47 9.36
N GLN A 94 -13.18 7.86 9.47
CA GLN A 94 -13.66 8.76 10.53
C GLN A 94 -13.49 8.14 11.92
N ALA A 95 -13.77 6.84 12.08
CA ALA A 95 -13.53 6.13 13.34
C ALA A 95 -12.03 6.03 13.69
N LEU A 96 -11.15 6.09 12.69
CA LEU A 96 -9.69 6.21 12.86
C LEU A 96 -9.23 7.66 13.09
N ASN A 97 -10.15 8.62 13.23
CA ASN A 97 -9.87 10.05 13.35
C ASN A 97 -9.07 10.60 12.16
N LEU A 98 -9.49 10.29 10.93
CA LEU A 98 -8.89 10.77 9.69
C LEU A 98 -9.92 11.47 8.79
N PRO A 99 -9.60 12.67 8.25
CA PRO A 99 -8.42 13.49 8.56
C PRO A 99 -8.48 14.08 9.99
N ASN A 100 -7.36 14.58 10.48
CA ASN A 100 -7.25 15.36 11.72
C ASN A 100 -6.23 16.49 11.55
N GLU A 101 -6.05 17.32 12.58
CA GLU A 101 -5.14 18.48 12.56
C GLU A 101 -3.71 18.14 12.15
N ALA A 102 -3.23 16.95 12.50
CA ALA A 102 -1.88 16.51 12.19
C ALA A 102 -1.79 15.68 10.90
N THR A 103 -2.91 15.28 10.29
CA THR A 103 -2.92 14.39 9.12
C THR A 103 -4.12 14.65 8.22
N ASN A 104 -3.87 15.17 7.01
CA ASN A 104 -4.86 15.30 5.94
C ASN A 104 -4.50 14.47 4.68
N ALA A 105 -3.46 13.62 4.77
CA ALA A 105 -3.14 12.60 3.79
C ALA A 105 -3.45 11.19 4.34
N TYR A 106 -4.34 10.45 3.68
CA TYR A 106 -4.73 9.10 4.11
C TYR A 106 -5.35 8.28 2.97
N ARG A 107 -5.30 6.95 3.09
CA ARG A 107 -6.05 6.06 2.19
C ARG A 107 -7.51 6.03 2.59
N LEU A 108 -8.39 6.53 1.73
CA LEU A 108 -9.83 6.45 1.89
C LEU A 108 -10.35 5.05 1.55
N PHE A 109 -9.83 4.44 0.49
CA PHE A 109 -10.34 3.17 -0.03
C PHE A 109 -9.21 2.24 -0.46
N ASN A 110 -9.21 0.99 0.01
CA ASN A 110 -8.14 0.01 -0.11
C ASN A 110 -8.62 -1.29 -0.79
N SER A 111 -9.13 -1.16 -2.02
CA SER A 111 -9.41 -2.27 -2.92
C SER A 111 -10.29 -3.36 -2.29
N GLU A 112 -9.85 -4.63 -2.32
CA GLU A 112 -10.55 -5.78 -1.76
C GLU A 112 -10.92 -5.58 -0.29
N ALA A 113 -10.08 -4.88 0.47
CA ALA A 113 -10.30 -4.71 1.91
C ALA A 113 -11.48 -3.80 2.24
N ASP A 114 -11.83 -2.90 1.32
CA ASP A 114 -13.01 -2.04 1.43
C ASP A 114 -14.15 -2.51 0.49
N GLY A 115 -13.99 -3.67 -0.16
CA GLY A 115 -15.06 -4.36 -0.88
C GLY A 115 -15.19 -4.04 -2.37
N LEU A 116 -14.28 -3.25 -2.97
CA LEU A 116 -14.25 -2.98 -4.41
C LEU A 116 -12.88 -3.33 -4.99
N SER A 117 -12.72 -4.59 -5.37
CA SER A 117 -11.47 -5.13 -5.91
C SER A 117 -10.98 -4.36 -7.15
N GLY A 118 -9.78 -3.80 -7.06
CA GLY A 118 -9.12 -3.03 -8.12
C GLY A 118 -9.27 -1.51 -8.01
N LEU A 119 -10.01 -1.00 -7.02
CA LEU A 119 -10.17 0.43 -6.76
C LEU A 119 -9.39 0.84 -5.52
N THR A 120 -8.49 1.82 -5.63
CA THR A 120 -7.87 2.47 -4.47
C THR A 120 -8.03 3.97 -4.56
N ILE A 121 -8.23 4.62 -3.41
CA ILE A 121 -8.44 6.07 -3.33
C ILE A 121 -7.60 6.61 -2.17
N ASP A 122 -6.65 7.47 -2.50
CA ASP A 122 -5.86 8.24 -1.54
C ASP A 122 -6.33 9.69 -1.52
N CYS A 123 -6.61 10.21 -0.33
CA CYS A 123 -6.96 11.61 -0.12
C CYS A 123 -5.71 12.39 0.25
N PHE A 124 -5.47 13.49 -0.46
CA PHE A 124 -4.40 14.45 -0.27
C PHE A 124 -5.02 15.85 -0.11
N ASN A 125 -5.42 16.17 1.12
CA ASN A 125 -6.26 17.34 1.40
C ASN A 125 -7.59 17.27 0.62
N THR A 126 -7.89 18.24 -0.26
CA THR A 126 -9.12 18.24 -1.09
C THR A 126 -8.95 17.54 -2.44
N CYS A 127 -7.77 16.99 -2.72
CA CYS A 127 -7.49 16.23 -3.93
C CYS A 127 -7.56 14.72 -3.64
N CYS A 128 -8.20 13.94 -4.51
CA CYS A 128 -8.23 12.48 -4.41
C CYS A 128 -7.48 11.84 -5.57
N ALA A 129 -6.47 11.02 -5.29
CA ALA A 129 -5.82 10.17 -6.27
C ALA A 129 -6.50 8.80 -6.30
N VAL A 130 -7.15 8.49 -7.41
CA VAL A 130 -7.77 7.19 -7.66
C VAL A 130 -6.81 6.34 -8.46
N SER A 131 -6.43 5.17 -7.97
CA SER A 131 -5.69 4.19 -8.76
C SER A 131 -6.60 3.02 -9.12
N SER A 132 -6.62 2.73 -10.42
CA SER A 132 -7.51 1.76 -11.05
C SER A 132 -6.68 0.62 -11.65
N SER A 133 -6.95 -0.60 -11.19
CA SER A 133 -6.20 -1.80 -11.59
C SER A 133 -7.10 -2.94 -12.07
N ALA A 134 -8.38 -2.66 -12.35
CA ALA A 134 -9.33 -3.67 -12.83
C ALA A 134 -10.24 -3.08 -13.91
N TYR A 135 -10.60 -3.90 -14.89
CA TYR A 135 -11.41 -3.48 -16.05
C TYR A 135 -12.68 -2.73 -15.64
N TRP A 136 -13.43 -3.26 -14.68
CA TRP A 136 -14.72 -2.69 -14.28
C TRP A 136 -14.57 -1.31 -13.62
N VAL A 137 -13.42 -1.03 -12.99
CA VAL A 137 -13.16 0.26 -12.36
C VAL A 137 -12.98 1.33 -13.42
N GLU A 138 -12.27 1.02 -14.51
CA GLU A 138 -12.18 1.90 -15.68
C GLU A 138 -13.53 2.07 -16.37
N ALA A 139 -14.26 0.96 -16.59
CA ALA A 139 -15.58 0.99 -17.24
C ALA A 139 -16.61 1.82 -16.45
N GLN A 140 -16.46 1.91 -15.13
CA GLN A 140 -17.35 2.65 -14.23
C GLN A 140 -16.74 3.97 -13.71
N ARG A 141 -15.70 4.50 -14.38
CA ARG A 141 -14.97 5.71 -13.95
C ARG A 141 -15.89 6.87 -13.59
N SER A 142 -16.80 7.26 -14.49
CA SER A 142 -17.69 8.41 -14.28
C SER A 142 -18.61 8.21 -13.07
N GLU A 143 -19.12 7.00 -12.87
CA GLU A 143 -19.99 6.66 -11.75
C GLU A 143 -19.22 6.70 -10.41
N ILE A 144 -18.00 6.16 -10.39
CA ILE A 144 -17.14 6.17 -9.21
C ILE A 144 -16.79 7.61 -8.81
N ILE A 145 -16.44 8.46 -9.78
CA ILE A 145 -16.14 9.88 -9.53
C ILE A 145 -17.38 10.60 -8.98
N ALA A 146 -18.55 10.41 -9.59
CA ALA A 146 -19.80 11.01 -9.12
C ALA A 146 -20.14 10.59 -7.68
N CYS A 147 -20.04 9.29 -7.38
CA CYS A 147 -20.27 8.76 -6.03
C CYS A 147 -19.27 9.31 -5.01
N LEU A 148 -17.99 9.45 -5.38
CA LEU A 148 -16.95 10.00 -4.50
C LEU A 148 -17.21 11.48 -4.17
N GLN A 149 -17.55 12.29 -5.17
CA GLN A 149 -17.84 13.72 -4.99
C GLN A 149 -19.13 13.98 -4.20
N GLU A 150 -20.09 13.04 -4.20
CA GLU A 150 -21.32 13.17 -3.42
C GLU A 150 -21.10 12.97 -1.91
N ILE A 151 -20.15 12.12 -1.52
CA ILE A 151 -20.00 11.69 -0.13
C ILE A 151 -18.98 12.49 0.67
N MET A 152 -18.08 13.21 0.01
CA MET A 152 -17.06 14.02 0.67
C MET A 152 -16.58 15.17 -0.21
N PRO A 153 -16.04 16.26 0.39
CA PRO A 153 -15.38 17.31 -0.36
C PRO A 153 -14.21 16.75 -1.17
N CYS A 154 -14.28 16.89 -2.49
CA CYS A 154 -13.25 16.49 -3.42
C CYS A 154 -13.26 17.47 -4.60
N ASP A 155 -12.36 18.45 -4.54
CA ASP A 155 -12.26 19.50 -5.56
C ASP A 155 -11.75 18.92 -6.88
N GLU A 156 -10.90 17.89 -6.79
CA GLU A 156 -10.21 17.32 -7.93
C GLU A 156 -9.96 15.83 -7.73
N VAL A 157 -10.24 15.05 -8.79
CA VAL A 157 -9.93 13.62 -8.87
C VAL A 157 -8.82 13.41 -9.89
N ILE A 158 -7.72 12.81 -9.43
CA ILE A 158 -6.60 12.40 -10.26
C ILE A 158 -6.72 10.91 -10.52
N TRP A 159 -6.98 10.53 -11.77
CA TRP A 159 -7.17 9.13 -12.14
C TRP A 159 -5.87 8.51 -12.66
N LEU A 160 -5.40 7.46 -11.99
CA LEU A 160 -4.11 6.81 -12.21
C LEU A 160 -4.30 5.35 -12.64
N SER A 161 -4.54 5.14 -13.93
CA SER A 161 -4.70 3.81 -14.53
C SER A 161 -3.42 2.98 -14.43
N GLN A 162 -3.52 1.77 -13.89
CA GLN A 162 -2.40 0.84 -13.73
C GLN A 162 -2.29 -0.07 -14.97
N SER A 163 -1.56 0.35 -16.00
CA SER A 163 -1.54 -0.33 -17.31
C SER A 163 -1.21 -1.82 -17.23
N LYS A 164 -0.24 -2.23 -16.39
CA LYS A 164 0.17 -3.64 -16.30
C LYS A 164 -0.97 -4.58 -15.85
N PRO A 165 -1.63 -4.38 -14.69
CA PRO A 165 -2.78 -5.20 -14.31
C PRO A 165 -4.00 -4.98 -15.22
N LEU A 166 -4.21 -3.78 -15.75
CA LEU A 166 -5.31 -3.50 -16.68
C LEU A 166 -5.20 -4.29 -17.99
N ASN A 167 -4.01 -4.37 -18.58
CA ASN A 167 -3.76 -5.20 -19.77
C ASN A 167 -4.03 -6.69 -19.48
N GLN A 168 -3.76 -7.17 -18.26
CA GLN A 168 -4.08 -8.54 -17.84
C GLN A 168 -5.58 -8.77 -17.64
N ASP A 169 -6.32 -7.70 -17.33
CA ASP A 169 -7.78 -7.68 -17.23
C ASP A 169 -8.47 -7.39 -18.58
N GLY A 170 -7.72 -7.29 -19.68
CA GLY A 170 -8.24 -7.07 -21.04
C GLY A 170 -8.62 -5.63 -21.37
N TRP A 171 -8.11 -4.65 -20.61
CA TRP A 171 -8.29 -3.24 -20.91
C TRP A 171 -7.19 -2.75 -21.85
N GLU A 172 -7.56 -2.32 -23.05
CA GLU A 172 -6.61 -1.96 -24.13
C GLU A 172 -6.44 -0.44 -24.33
N ALA A 173 -7.27 0.38 -23.68
CA ALA A 173 -7.17 1.83 -23.84
C ALA A 173 -5.91 2.39 -23.17
N GLU A 174 -5.29 3.37 -23.83
CA GLU A 174 -4.14 4.08 -23.29
C GLU A 174 -4.55 4.89 -22.05
N ALA A 175 -3.61 5.01 -21.10
CA ALA A 175 -3.81 5.86 -19.94
C ALA A 175 -3.82 7.33 -20.39
N GLU A 176 -4.83 8.07 -19.95
CA GLU A 176 -4.89 9.51 -20.16
C GLU A 176 -3.72 10.19 -19.44
N ALA A 177 -3.18 11.25 -20.06
CA ALA A 177 -2.16 12.06 -19.43
C ALA A 177 -2.73 12.76 -18.18
N VAL A 178 -2.04 12.60 -17.06
CA VAL A 178 -2.38 13.28 -15.82
C VAL A 178 -1.94 14.73 -15.92
N ASN A 179 -2.88 15.66 -15.72
CA ASN A 179 -2.55 17.07 -15.68
C ASN A 179 -1.60 17.36 -14.51
N PRO A 180 -0.52 18.14 -14.72
CA PRO A 180 0.39 18.49 -13.64
C PRO A 180 -0.35 19.22 -12.52
N ARG A 181 -0.25 18.65 -11.32
CA ARG A 181 -0.91 19.19 -10.14
C ARG A 181 0.00 19.05 -8.95
N VAL A 182 0.09 20.13 -8.19
CA VAL A 182 0.85 20.18 -6.95
C VAL A 182 -0.11 20.45 -5.80
N THR A 183 -0.01 19.66 -4.74
CA THR A 183 -0.77 19.86 -3.51
C THR A 183 0.16 19.79 -2.30
N GLU A 184 -0.17 20.54 -1.26
CA GLU A 184 0.49 20.42 0.04
C GLU A 184 -0.38 19.64 1.01
N ILE A 185 0.24 18.71 1.73
CA ILE A 185 -0.42 17.92 2.75
C ILE A 185 0.35 17.99 4.07
N VAL A 186 -0.29 17.51 5.12
CA VAL A 186 0.30 17.24 6.42
C VAL A 186 0.11 15.76 6.71
N GLU A 187 1.19 15.08 7.10
CA GLU A 187 1.19 13.73 7.63
C GLU A 187 1.96 13.72 8.94
N GLY A 188 1.34 13.30 10.04
CA GLY A 188 1.99 13.27 11.36
C GLY A 188 2.61 14.60 11.81
N GLY A 189 2.06 15.74 11.37
CA GLY A 189 2.61 17.07 11.64
C GLY A 189 3.80 17.48 10.76
N VAL A 190 4.20 16.65 9.80
CA VAL A 190 5.20 16.97 8.77
C VAL A 190 4.48 17.40 7.49
N ARG A 191 4.90 18.53 6.92
CA ARG A 191 4.35 19.04 5.65
C ARG A 191 5.07 18.39 4.46
N PHE A 192 4.32 18.00 3.44
CA PHE A 192 4.87 17.50 2.19
C PHE A 192 4.22 18.21 1.02
N GLN A 193 4.99 18.42 -0.04
CA GLN A 193 4.48 18.80 -1.34
C GLN A 193 4.47 17.57 -2.25
N ILE A 194 3.35 17.32 -2.90
CA ILE A 194 3.15 16.21 -3.83
C ILE A 194 2.92 16.80 -5.21
N ASP A 195 3.69 16.32 -6.19
CA ASP A 195 3.50 16.61 -7.60
C ASP A 195 3.03 15.33 -8.31
N PHE A 196 1.77 15.33 -8.75
CA PHE A 196 1.16 14.16 -9.38
C PHE A 196 1.65 13.90 -10.81
N SER A 197 2.35 14.84 -11.45
CA SER A 197 2.95 14.59 -12.78
C SER A 197 4.20 13.72 -12.71
N THR A 198 4.91 13.77 -11.57
CA THR A 198 6.19 13.07 -11.35
C THR A 198 6.13 12.02 -10.24
N ALA A 199 4.98 11.93 -9.55
CA ALA A 199 4.74 11.00 -8.46
C ALA A 199 4.94 9.53 -8.86
N GLN A 200 5.64 8.78 -8.01
CA GLN A 200 5.53 7.31 -8.02
C GLN A 200 4.29 6.88 -7.23
N LYS A 201 3.63 5.80 -7.67
CA LYS A 201 2.33 5.36 -7.13
C LYS A 201 1.28 6.47 -7.20
N THR A 202 0.72 6.88 -6.06
CA THR A 202 -0.30 7.93 -5.92
C THR A 202 0.26 9.24 -5.37
N GLY A 203 1.58 9.35 -5.10
CA GLY A 203 2.20 10.58 -4.58
C GLY A 203 3.13 10.36 -3.39
N LEU A 204 2.61 9.75 -2.33
CA LEU A 204 3.31 9.51 -1.06
C LEU A 204 3.03 8.08 -0.56
N PHE A 205 3.99 7.49 0.15
CA PHE A 205 3.83 6.19 0.80
C PHE A 205 3.05 6.32 2.12
N ILE A 206 1.73 6.59 2.02
CA ILE A 206 0.81 6.75 3.17
C ILE A 206 0.78 5.48 4.05
N ASP A 207 1.06 4.32 3.45
CA ASP A 207 1.16 3.05 4.16
C ASP A 207 2.27 3.04 5.23
N GLN A 208 3.27 3.91 5.13
CA GLN A 208 4.33 4.04 6.13
C GLN A 208 4.03 5.05 7.25
N ARG A 209 2.93 5.83 7.21
CA ARG A 209 2.65 6.91 8.17
C ARG A 209 2.88 6.53 9.63
N GLU A 210 2.33 5.41 10.07
CA GLU A 210 2.49 4.98 11.47
C GLU A 210 3.92 4.50 11.77
N ASN A 211 4.63 3.97 10.78
CA ASN A 211 6.04 3.62 10.93
C ASN A 211 6.92 4.87 11.01
N HIS A 212 6.59 5.95 10.28
CA HIS A 212 7.22 7.26 10.46
C HIS A 212 7.06 7.76 11.90
N GLN A 213 5.84 7.67 12.47
CA GLN A 213 5.58 8.06 13.86
C GLN A 213 6.34 7.19 14.88
N ARG A 214 6.44 5.87 14.63
CA ARG A 214 7.24 4.95 15.46
C ARG A 214 8.72 5.33 15.48
N ILE A 215 9.27 5.69 14.32
CA ILE A 215 10.66 6.16 14.21
C ILE A 215 10.84 7.52 14.89
N ALA A 216 9.92 8.46 14.68
CA ALA A 216 9.94 9.76 15.35
C ALA A 216 9.98 9.63 16.88
N ALA A 217 9.16 8.76 17.46
CA ALA A 217 9.13 8.52 18.90
C ALA A 217 10.47 8.03 19.49
N LEU A 218 11.33 7.43 18.66
CA LEU A 218 12.64 6.89 19.05
C LEU A 218 13.80 7.83 18.71
N ALA A 219 13.56 8.86 17.89
CA ALA A 219 14.63 9.62 17.23
C ALA A 219 15.30 10.71 18.10
N LYS A 220 14.63 11.18 19.16
CA LYS A 220 15.12 12.33 19.96
C LYS A 220 16.56 12.13 20.45
N GLY A 221 17.44 13.07 20.11
CA GLY A 221 18.86 13.07 20.49
C GLY A 221 19.73 12.02 19.78
N LYS A 222 19.19 11.29 18.80
CA LYS A 222 19.92 10.21 18.09
C LYS A 222 20.50 10.66 16.76
N LYS A 223 21.55 9.97 16.31
CA LYS A 223 22.01 9.97 14.91
C LYS A 223 21.20 8.94 14.14
N VAL A 224 20.47 9.40 13.12
CA VAL A 224 19.55 8.58 12.33
C VAL A 224 20.09 8.41 10.92
N LEU A 225 20.04 7.19 10.39
CA LEU A 225 20.32 6.88 9.00
C LEU A 225 19.04 6.34 8.33
N ASP A 226 18.58 7.03 7.29
CA ASP A 226 17.42 6.66 6.48
C ASP A 226 17.89 6.20 5.09
N LEU A 227 17.89 4.89 4.85
CA LEU A 227 18.28 4.29 3.59
C LEU A 227 17.05 4.05 2.72
N TYR A 228 17.15 4.41 1.44
CA TYR A 228 16.02 4.45 0.49
C TYR A 228 14.98 5.50 0.90
N SER A 229 15.49 6.68 1.31
CA SER A 229 14.70 7.74 1.95
C SER A 229 13.61 8.37 1.06
N TYR A 230 13.65 8.15 -0.26
CA TYR A 230 12.73 8.75 -1.22
C TYR A 230 12.58 10.27 -1.01
N THR A 231 11.36 10.75 -0.72
CA THR A 231 11.04 12.17 -0.49
C THR A 231 11.15 12.59 0.97
N GLY A 232 11.81 11.76 1.81
CA GLY A 232 12.20 12.08 3.18
C GLY A 232 11.18 11.71 4.26
N GLY A 233 10.31 10.72 4.02
CA GLY A 233 9.24 10.32 4.96
C GLY A 233 9.76 10.07 6.39
N PHE A 234 10.66 9.10 6.55
CA PHE A 234 11.28 8.79 7.84
C PHE A 234 12.23 9.90 8.31
N ALA A 235 13.11 10.39 7.43
CA ALA A 235 14.09 11.43 7.75
C ALA A 235 13.47 12.71 8.35
N LEU A 236 12.39 13.23 7.74
CA LEU A 236 11.74 14.47 8.18
C LEU A 236 11.00 14.28 9.51
N HIS A 237 10.34 13.14 9.69
CA HIS A 237 9.69 12.79 10.95
C HIS A 237 10.71 12.66 12.09
N ALA A 238 11.83 11.97 11.85
CA ALA A 238 12.92 11.86 12.81
C ALA A 238 13.52 13.24 13.15
N ALA A 239 13.74 14.09 12.15
CA ALA A 239 14.28 15.43 12.34
C ALA A 239 13.34 16.32 13.17
N LYS A 240 12.03 16.36 12.86
CA LYS A 240 11.05 17.13 13.65
C LYS A 240 10.89 16.61 15.08
N ALA A 241 11.13 15.32 15.32
CA ALA A 241 11.13 14.73 16.65
C ALA A 241 12.41 15.01 17.47
N GLY A 242 13.35 15.79 16.92
CA GLY A 242 14.55 16.22 17.63
C GLY A 242 15.72 15.25 17.52
N ALA A 243 15.84 14.51 16.41
CA ALA A 243 17.09 13.82 16.07
C ALA A 243 18.27 14.78 16.10
N LEU A 244 19.41 14.31 16.62
CA LEU A 244 20.66 15.09 16.69
C LEU A 244 21.22 15.37 15.30
N LYS A 245 21.21 14.35 14.44
CA LYS A 245 21.59 14.42 13.03
C LYS A 245 20.83 13.34 12.27
N VAL A 246 20.37 13.66 11.08
CA VAL A 246 19.76 12.68 10.17
C VAL A 246 20.59 12.64 8.89
N THR A 247 20.89 11.44 8.39
CA THR A 247 21.43 11.25 7.05
C THR A 247 20.42 10.46 6.25
N ALA A 248 19.99 11.00 5.10
CA ALA A 248 18.99 10.42 4.23
C ALA A 248 19.62 10.10 2.87
N VAL A 249 19.54 8.83 2.47
CA VAL A 249 20.22 8.31 1.28
C VAL A 249 19.20 7.78 0.29
N ASP A 250 19.27 8.22 -0.95
CA ASP A 250 18.47 7.67 -2.05
C ASP A 250 19.23 7.76 -3.38
N SER A 251 19.05 6.78 -4.26
CA SER A 251 19.66 6.80 -5.60
C SER A 251 19.01 7.81 -6.56
N SER A 252 17.77 8.22 -6.28
CA SER A 252 16.99 9.12 -7.11
C SER A 252 17.29 10.57 -6.76
N LYS A 253 18.08 11.25 -7.60
CA LYS A 253 18.32 12.71 -7.48
C LYS A 253 17.01 13.52 -7.43
N PRO A 254 16.00 13.27 -8.30
CA PRO A 254 14.73 13.99 -8.20
C PRO A 254 14.00 13.79 -6.87
N ALA A 255 14.10 12.59 -6.27
CA ALA A 255 13.50 12.34 -4.96
C ALA A 255 14.20 13.11 -3.85
N ILE A 256 15.54 13.15 -3.87
CA ILE A 256 16.35 13.95 -2.96
C ILE A 256 16.04 15.45 -3.10
N GLU A 257 15.91 15.97 -4.32
CA GLU A 257 15.53 17.37 -4.56
C GLU A 257 14.15 17.69 -3.99
N GLN A 258 13.18 16.78 -4.15
CA GLN A 258 11.87 16.92 -3.53
C GLN A 258 11.94 16.84 -1.99
N ALA A 259 12.78 15.96 -1.45
CA ALA A 259 12.99 15.84 -0.01
C ALA A 259 13.59 17.11 0.61
N ILE A 260 14.52 17.77 -0.10
CA ILE A 260 15.07 19.07 0.28
C ILE A 260 13.97 20.15 0.31
N ARG A 261 13.08 20.19 -0.69
CA ARG A 261 11.91 21.09 -0.68
C ARG A 261 11.01 20.81 0.52
N ASN A 262 10.72 19.54 0.81
CA ASN A 262 9.93 19.15 1.98
C ASN A 262 10.63 19.56 3.30
N ALA A 263 11.96 19.48 3.38
CA ALA A 263 12.72 19.94 4.54
C ALA A 263 12.57 21.45 4.77
N GLN A 264 12.64 22.23 3.69
CA GLN A 264 12.43 23.69 3.72
C GLN A 264 11.01 24.04 4.21
N LEU A 265 9.98 23.32 3.73
CA LEU A 265 8.58 23.50 4.18
C LEU A 265 8.39 23.27 5.69
N ASN A 266 9.29 22.50 6.31
CA ASN A 266 9.25 22.17 7.73
C ASN A 266 10.28 22.93 8.57
N GLY A 267 11.10 23.80 7.96
CA GLY A 267 12.19 24.50 8.66
C GLY A 267 13.27 23.54 9.20
N VAL A 268 13.46 22.38 8.57
CA VAL A 268 14.39 21.34 8.99
C VAL A 268 15.71 21.49 8.24
N ASN A 269 16.81 21.68 8.98
CA ASN A 269 18.15 21.92 8.42
C ASN A 269 19.19 20.86 8.83
N GLN A 270 18.84 19.97 9.77
CA GLN A 270 19.72 18.96 10.35
C GLN A 270 19.77 17.63 9.57
N VAL A 271 19.22 17.61 8.35
CA VAL A 271 19.23 16.43 7.47
C VAL A 271 20.32 16.59 6.42
N GLU A 272 21.24 15.64 6.38
CA GLU A 272 22.21 15.47 5.31
C GLU A 272 21.58 14.61 4.21
N TRP A 273 21.39 15.20 3.03
CA TRP A 273 20.79 14.52 1.87
C TRP A 273 21.87 13.98 0.93
N VAL A 274 21.85 12.67 0.68
CA VAL A 274 22.89 11.98 -0.09
C VAL A 274 22.26 11.26 -1.28
N ALA A 275 22.55 11.75 -2.49
CA ALA A 275 22.15 11.08 -3.72
C ALA A 275 23.14 9.97 -4.08
N ALA A 276 22.94 8.76 -3.56
CA ALA A 276 23.82 7.61 -3.75
C ALA A 276 23.07 6.27 -3.66
N ASP A 277 23.68 5.20 -4.17
CA ASP A 277 23.19 3.85 -3.88
C ASP A 277 23.41 3.52 -2.39
N ALA A 278 22.38 2.99 -1.73
CA ALA A 278 22.43 2.68 -0.31
C ALA A 278 23.54 1.68 0.05
N ARG A 279 23.89 0.76 -0.87
CA ARG A 279 24.93 -0.25 -0.68
C ARG A 279 26.32 0.38 -0.67
N ASP A 280 26.54 1.32 -1.58
CA ASP A 280 27.80 2.06 -1.67
C ASP A 280 27.97 2.97 -0.45
N TYR A 281 26.88 3.62 -0.01
CA TYR A 281 26.91 4.44 1.20
C TYR A 281 27.20 3.60 2.46
N LEU A 282 26.62 2.40 2.58
CA LEU A 282 26.85 1.52 3.72
C LEU A 282 28.32 1.14 3.92
N ALA A 283 29.11 1.05 2.86
CA ALA A 283 30.53 0.73 2.94
C ALA A 283 31.36 1.80 3.69
N GLN A 284 30.85 3.04 3.76
CA GLN A 284 31.48 4.18 4.41
C GLN A 284 30.65 4.75 5.57
N ALA A 285 29.57 4.07 5.96
CA ALA A 285 28.67 4.54 7.00
C ALA A 285 29.38 4.57 8.36
N GLY A 286 29.25 5.69 9.07
CA GLY A 286 29.68 5.82 10.45
C GLY A 286 28.72 5.17 11.45
N HIS A 287 28.88 5.50 12.73
CA HIS A 287 27.98 5.05 13.79
C HIS A 287 26.63 5.79 13.76
N TYR A 288 25.55 5.02 13.81
CA TYR A 288 24.16 5.49 13.90
C TYR A 288 23.41 4.76 15.02
N ASP A 289 22.55 5.48 15.73
CA ASP A 289 21.77 4.93 16.84
C ASP A 289 20.44 4.34 16.35
N LEU A 290 19.92 4.85 15.23
CA LEU A 290 18.67 4.40 14.60
C LEU A 290 18.84 4.34 13.09
N ILE A 291 18.63 3.16 12.52
CA ILE A 291 18.75 2.91 11.08
C ILE A 291 17.39 2.49 10.54
N ILE A 292 17.00 3.07 9.41
CA ILE A 292 15.83 2.69 8.62
C ILE A 292 16.32 2.07 7.32
N LEU A 293 15.73 0.95 6.94
CA LEU A 293 16.01 0.22 5.71
C LEU A 293 14.69 -0.15 5.01
N ASP A 294 14.24 0.69 4.07
CA ASP A 294 12.99 0.51 3.30
C ASP A 294 13.23 0.36 1.79
N PRO A 295 13.85 -0.75 1.33
CA PRO A 295 14.16 -0.93 -0.08
C PRO A 295 12.88 -1.03 -0.92
N PRO A 296 12.97 -0.70 -2.23
CA PRO A 296 11.83 -0.82 -3.15
C PRO A 296 11.34 -2.27 -3.24
N LYS A 297 10.16 -2.50 -3.83
CA LYS A 297 9.61 -3.86 -3.96
C LYS A 297 10.53 -4.80 -4.74
N LEU A 298 11.28 -5.64 -4.03
CA LEU A 298 12.26 -6.58 -4.61
C LEU A 298 11.63 -7.90 -5.08
N VAL A 299 10.43 -8.24 -4.61
CA VAL A 299 9.71 -9.46 -4.99
C VAL A 299 8.46 -9.08 -5.80
N PRO A 300 8.54 -9.00 -7.13
CA PRO A 300 7.37 -8.80 -7.97
C PRO A 300 6.54 -10.09 -8.11
N SER A 301 7.15 -11.27 -7.93
CA SER A 301 6.47 -12.57 -8.05
C SER A 301 7.07 -13.64 -7.14
N ARG A 302 6.33 -14.73 -6.85
CA ARG A 302 6.85 -15.90 -6.10
C ARG A 302 8.08 -16.56 -6.76
N ARG A 303 8.24 -16.43 -8.09
CA ARG A 303 9.40 -17.00 -8.81
C ARG A 303 10.70 -16.27 -8.48
N ASP A 304 10.61 -14.99 -8.13
CA ASP A 304 11.76 -14.14 -7.79
C ASP A 304 12.13 -14.16 -6.30
N LEU A 305 11.39 -14.94 -5.51
CA LEU A 305 11.49 -14.95 -4.04
C LEU A 305 12.91 -15.25 -3.56
N ASN A 306 13.60 -16.21 -4.17
CA ASN A 306 14.96 -16.56 -3.77
C ASN A 306 15.97 -15.44 -4.07
N ARG A 307 15.84 -14.77 -5.22
CA ARG A 307 16.70 -13.63 -5.59
C ARG A 307 16.52 -12.49 -4.60
N ALA A 308 15.28 -12.16 -4.25
CA ALA A 308 14.99 -11.13 -3.27
C ALA A 308 15.45 -11.50 -1.86
N LYS A 309 15.23 -12.75 -1.41
CA LYS A 309 15.76 -13.23 -0.12
C LYS A 309 17.27 -13.04 -0.05
N ASN A 310 18.01 -13.34 -1.13
CA ASN A 310 19.45 -13.13 -1.18
C ASN A 310 19.84 -11.64 -1.10
N TYR A 311 19.09 -10.76 -1.77
CA TYR A 311 19.34 -9.32 -1.69
C TYR A 311 19.04 -8.75 -0.30
N TYR A 312 17.94 -9.15 0.34
CA TYR A 312 17.66 -8.79 1.73
C TYR A 312 18.77 -9.27 2.67
N ARG A 313 19.21 -10.53 2.53
CA ARG A 313 20.33 -11.06 3.32
C ARG A 313 21.59 -10.20 3.18
N PHE A 314 21.91 -9.79 1.95
CA PHE A 314 23.02 -8.89 1.69
C PHE A 314 22.84 -7.55 2.41
N LEU A 315 21.71 -6.85 2.21
CA LEU A 315 21.46 -5.55 2.82
C LEU A 315 21.49 -5.61 4.35
N HIS A 316 20.78 -6.56 4.96
CA HIS A 316 20.75 -6.72 6.41
C HIS A 316 22.15 -6.99 6.95
N ARG A 317 22.94 -7.83 6.28
CA ARG A 317 24.32 -8.10 6.70
C ARG A 317 25.19 -6.85 6.68
N GLU A 318 25.13 -6.04 5.62
CA GLU A 318 25.90 -4.81 5.54
C GLU A 318 25.46 -3.77 6.58
N VAL A 319 24.15 -3.62 6.79
CA VAL A 319 23.63 -2.77 7.87
C VAL A 319 24.12 -3.24 9.24
N PHE A 320 24.01 -4.55 9.53
CA PHE A 320 24.45 -5.08 10.82
C PHE A 320 25.95 -4.94 11.02
N LYS A 321 26.80 -4.92 9.99
CA LYS A 321 28.24 -4.62 10.18
C LYS A 321 28.45 -3.23 10.78
N ALA A 322 27.71 -2.22 10.31
CA ALA A 322 27.84 -0.83 10.74
C ALA A 322 27.19 -0.52 12.11
N MET A 323 26.23 -1.34 12.57
CA MET A 323 25.53 -1.11 13.86
C MET A 323 26.40 -1.44 15.08
N THR A 324 26.14 -0.86 16.24
CA THR A 324 26.80 -1.24 17.51
C THR A 324 25.75 -1.63 18.57
N PRO A 325 26.15 -2.23 19.72
CA PRO A 325 25.20 -2.53 20.79
C PRO A 325 24.41 -1.28 21.21
N GLY A 326 23.08 -1.41 21.30
CA GLY A 326 22.15 -0.32 21.55
C GLY A 326 21.57 0.35 20.29
N SER A 327 22.12 0.09 19.10
CA SER A 327 21.54 0.56 17.84
C SER A 327 20.22 -0.15 17.53
N LEU A 328 19.28 0.60 16.93
CA LEU A 328 17.99 0.10 16.46
C LEU A 328 17.95 0.04 14.93
N LEU A 329 17.29 -0.99 14.39
CA LEU A 329 17.03 -1.15 12.96
C LEU A 329 15.53 -1.33 12.72
N MET A 330 14.91 -0.42 11.97
CA MET A 330 13.61 -0.65 11.33
C MET A 330 13.85 -1.08 9.88
N THR A 331 13.47 -2.30 9.54
CA THR A 331 13.57 -2.80 8.15
C THR A 331 12.21 -3.17 7.60
N CYS A 332 11.96 -2.78 6.35
CA CYS A 332 10.66 -2.90 5.71
C CYS A 332 10.70 -3.83 4.48
N ASN A 333 9.57 -4.49 4.21
CA ASN A 333 9.29 -5.27 3.02
C ASN A 333 7.88 -4.95 2.53
N CYS A 334 7.77 -4.54 1.26
CA CYS A 334 6.50 -4.20 0.60
C CYS A 334 5.97 -5.33 -0.32
N SER A 335 6.27 -6.59 -0.02
CA SER A 335 5.76 -7.74 -0.76
C SER A 335 5.04 -8.75 0.13
N SER A 336 3.84 -9.16 -0.31
CA SER A 336 3.04 -10.24 0.29
C SER A 336 3.62 -11.65 0.06
N ALA A 337 4.74 -11.77 -0.66
CA ALA A 337 5.38 -13.06 -0.94
C ALA A 337 6.20 -13.61 0.23
N LEU A 338 6.55 -12.78 1.22
CA LEU A 338 7.21 -13.16 2.47
C LEU A 338 6.26 -12.89 3.63
N SER A 339 6.02 -13.88 4.46
CA SER A 339 5.32 -13.65 5.73
C SER A 339 6.16 -12.77 6.65
N ALA A 340 5.48 -12.10 7.59
CA ALA A 340 6.15 -11.24 8.55
C ALA A 340 7.17 -12.01 9.41
N GLN A 341 6.83 -13.24 9.80
CA GLN A 341 7.71 -14.12 10.58
C GLN A 341 8.94 -14.55 9.77
N GLU A 342 8.76 -14.93 8.50
CA GLU A 342 9.89 -15.27 7.62
C GLU A 342 10.82 -14.08 7.40
N PHE A 343 10.27 -12.88 7.21
CA PHE A 343 11.07 -11.68 7.02
C PHE A 343 11.86 -11.29 8.28
N ALA A 344 11.22 -11.33 9.45
CA ALA A 344 11.88 -11.08 10.73
C ALA A 344 13.00 -12.10 11.00
N ALA A 345 12.75 -13.39 10.76
CA ALA A 345 13.75 -14.44 10.91
C ALA A 345 14.92 -14.28 9.92
N LEU A 346 14.62 -13.90 8.66
CA LEU A 346 15.63 -13.64 7.64
C LEU A 346 16.54 -12.48 8.08
N ALA A 347 15.97 -11.36 8.51
CA ALA A 347 16.75 -10.21 8.98
C ALA A 347 17.60 -10.60 10.20
N ALA A 348 16.99 -11.16 11.24
CA ALA A 348 17.69 -11.55 12.47
C ALA A 348 18.83 -12.54 12.23
N SER A 349 18.67 -13.48 11.27
CA SER A 349 19.73 -14.45 10.94
C SER A 349 21.02 -13.77 10.43
N GLN A 350 20.92 -12.59 9.82
CA GLN A 350 22.10 -11.88 9.29
C GLN A 350 22.90 -11.17 10.38
N ALA A 351 22.29 -10.85 11.52
CA ALA A 351 23.05 -10.32 12.67
C ALA A 351 24.02 -11.37 13.21
N ALA A 352 23.59 -12.63 13.33
CA ALA A 352 24.44 -13.73 13.77
C ALA A 352 25.63 -13.98 12.83
N MET A 353 25.43 -13.79 11.52
CA MET A 353 26.50 -13.91 10.51
C MET A 353 27.63 -12.89 10.68
N VAL A 354 27.40 -11.81 11.43
CA VAL A 354 28.41 -10.77 11.74
C VAL A 354 28.75 -10.72 13.23
N GLY A 355 28.45 -11.80 13.96
CA GLY A 355 28.79 -11.94 15.38
C GLY A 355 27.95 -11.07 16.32
N LYS A 356 26.75 -10.66 15.92
CA LYS A 356 25.86 -9.81 16.71
C LYS A 356 24.60 -10.56 17.14
N GLN A 357 24.13 -10.24 18.34
CA GLN A 357 22.81 -10.67 18.78
C GLN A 357 21.80 -9.53 18.57
N VAL A 358 20.56 -9.90 18.28
CA VAL A 358 19.45 -8.95 18.19
C VAL A 358 18.29 -9.39 19.06
N ARG A 359 17.44 -8.43 19.40
CA ARG A 359 16.11 -8.65 19.99
C ARG A 359 15.06 -8.10 19.04
N LEU A 360 14.00 -8.88 18.83
CA LEU A 360 12.81 -8.43 18.13
C LEU A 360 12.01 -7.52 19.07
N VAL A 361 11.94 -6.24 18.74
CA VAL A 361 11.19 -5.24 19.52
C VAL A 361 9.72 -5.23 19.05
N GLY A 362 9.49 -5.37 17.74
CA GLY A 362 8.14 -5.41 17.20
C GLY A 362 8.08 -5.73 15.72
N ILE A 363 6.92 -6.21 15.31
CA ILE A 363 6.53 -6.41 13.91
C ILE A 363 5.29 -5.55 13.68
N PHE A 364 5.35 -4.73 12.65
CA PHE A 364 4.31 -3.77 12.28
C PHE A 364 3.90 -3.97 10.83
N GLY A 365 2.72 -3.45 10.49
CA GLY A 365 2.15 -3.50 9.15
C GLY A 365 2.00 -2.11 8.53
N PRO A 366 1.17 -1.98 7.49
CA PRO A 366 0.83 -0.68 6.93
C PRO A 366 -0.01 0.13 7.92
N ALA A 367 -0.10 1.44 7.69
CA ALA A 367 -0.94 2.33 8.47
C ALA A 367 -2.40 1.85 8.51
N SER A 368 -3.10 2.07 9.62
CA SER A 368 -4.49 1.66 9.88
C SER A 368 -5.51 2.02 8.79
N CYS A 369 -5.25 3.08 8.01
CA CYS A 369 -6.07 3.45 6.84
C CYS A 369 -5.89 2.51 5.62
N HIS A 370 -5.02 1.51 5.71
CA HIS A 370 -4.87 0.39 4.78
C HIS A 370 -5.36 -0.90 5.46
N PRO A 371 -6.67 -1.04 5.69
CA PRO A 371 -7.21 -2.23 6.32
C PRO A 371 -6.86 -3.47 5.48
N THR A 372 -6.77 -4.61 6.15
CA THR A 372 -6.67 -5.92 5.49
C THR A 372 -7.96 -6.68 5.75
N LEU A 373 -8.39 -7.47 4.78
CA LEU A 373 -9.57 -8.30 4.90
C LEU A 373 -9.15 -9.67 5.46
N PRO A 374 -9.69 -10.14 6.61
CA PRO A 374 -9.27 -11.41 7.21
C PRO A 374 -9.45 -12.63 6.30
N SER A 375 -10.44 -12.60 5.40
CA SER A 375 -10.68 -13.62 4.38
C SER A 375 -9.76 -13.51 3.16
N PHE A 376 -8.84 -12.56 3.14
CA PHE A 376 -7.93 -12.25 2.03
C PHE A 376 -6.51 -11.92 2.52
N PRO A 377 -5.74 -12.94 2.97
CA PRO A 377 -4.40 -12.76 3.52
C PRO A 377 -3.40 -12.16 2.52
N GLU A 378 -3.62 -12.32 1.22
CA GLU A 378 -2.79 -11.76 0.14
C GLU A 378 -2.76 -10.22 0.16
N GLY A 379 -3.76 -9.59 0.77
CA GLY A 379 -3.81 -8.14 0.98
C GLY A 379 -2.81 -7.61 2.01
N ASN A 380 -2.19 -8.48 2.81
CA ASN A 380 -1.14 -8.08 3.74
C ASN A 380 0.21 -8.01 3.02
N TYR A 381 0.58 -6.82 2.55
CA TYR A 381 1.75 -6.62 1.69
C TYR A 381 2.93 -5.92 2.36
N LEU A 382 2.70 -5.15 3.44
CA LEU A 382 3.75 -4.38 4.10
C LEU A 382 4.08 -5.02 5.45
N THR A 383 5.37 -5.28 5.67
CA THR A 383 5.91 -5.69 6.97
C THR A 383 7.06 -4.75 7.33
N ALA A 384 7.02 -4.20 8.54
CA ALA A 384 8.12 -3.45 9.14
C ALA A 384 8.57 -4.14 10.43
N VAL A 385 9.86 -4.42 10.55
CA VAL A 385 10.45 -5.16 11.69
C VAL A 385 11.42 -4.26 12.41
N LEU A 386 11.19 -4.05 13.72
CA LEU A 386 12.08 -3.31 14.58
C LEU A 386 12.97 -4.26 15.40
N LEU A 387 14.28 -4.15 15.21
CA LEU A 387 15.30 -4.95 15.88
C LEU A 387 16.21 -4.04 16.71
N ALA A 388 16.67 -4.54 17.85
CA ALA A 388 17.72 -3.91 18.66
C ALA A 388 18.95 -4.80 18.68
N VAL A 389 20.14 -4.25 18.41
CA VAL A 389 21.41 -4.97 18.62
C VAL A 389 21.76 -4.92 20.10
N VAL A 390 22.09 -6.08 20.68
CA VAL A 390 22.43 -6.23 22.11
C VAL A 390 23.84 -6.75 22.33
#